data_AF-A0A7R9I8W1-F1
#
_entry.id   AF-A0A7R9I8W1-F1
#
_cell.length_a   1.000
_cell.length_b   1.000
_cell.length_c   1.000
_cell.angle_alpha   90.00
_cell.angle_beta   90.00
_cell.angle_gamma   90.00
#
_symmetry.space_group_name_H-M   'P 1'
#
loop_
_entity.id
_entity.type
_entity.pdbx_description
1 polymer ?
#
loop_
_entity_poly.entity_id
_entity_poly.type
_entity_poly.pdbx_seq_one_letter_code
_entity_poly.pdbx_strand_id
1 'polypeptide(L)'
;CKLNNPCSHKCLDTGIAIECSCYPGYELGQDERSCLGEYIPILSYLARPVAAYSKDIDECSLHVDNCDPNFQICKNEHGRYTCVNPDGSVERPHAHTQSGSSPGSTNAIQSGKCPVGYQYNSKAQVCDDIDECQLKLDNCESDSSCQNNIGSFTCIRAPMEDCPPGYIFKSSERVCHVDINECEEGLDNCDQNTQLCINTEGSFHCEIKGVMTQCPAGYKINKEQKKCEDLQDS
;
A
#
# COMPACT_ATOMS: atom_id res chain seq x y z
N CYS A 1 -30.25 -8.72 7.82
CA CYS A 1 -29.02 -8.19 7.15
C CYS A 1 -29.22 -7.53 5.78
N LYS A 2 -30.41 -7.51 5.15
CA LYS A 2 -30.61 -6.80 3.86
C LYS A 2 -31.31 -5.43 4.01
N LEU A 3 -30.97 -4.57 3.05
CA LEU A 3 -31.24 -3.14 2.87
C LEU A 3 -30.51 -2.18 3.81
N ASN A 4 -30.22 -2.57 5.05
CA ASN A 4 -29.46 -1.74 6.00
C ASN A 4 -28.58 -2.63 6.90
N ASN A 5 -27.58 -3.31 6.31
CA ASN A 5 -26.69 -4.21 7.05
C ASN A 5 -26.02 -3.41 8.20
N PRO A 6 -26.31 -3.72 9.47
CA PRO A 6 -25.85 -2.91 10.57
C PRO A 6 -24.52 -3.40 11.17
N CYS A 7 -23.87 -4.37 10.51
CA CYS A 7 -22.55 -4.90 10.87
C CYS A 7 -21.51 -4.45 9.84
N SER A 8 -20.29 -4.19 10.28
CA SER A 8 -19.20 -3.76 9.39
C SER A 8 -18.75 -4.82 8.39
N HIS A 9 -18.77 -6.10 8.76
CA HIS A 9 -18.33 -7.20 7.88
C HIS A 9 -19.45 -8.22 7.68
N LYS A 10 -19.43 -9.30 8.45
CA LYS A 10 -20.40 -10.38 8.31
C LYS A 10 -21.57 -10.10 9.24
N CYS A 11 -22.77 -10.26 8.70
CA CYS A 11 -24.01 -10.14 9.44
C CYS A 11 -24.81 -11.42 9.29
N LEU A 12 -25.24 -11.97 10.41
CA LEU A 12 -26.17 -13.09 10.48
C LEU A 12 -27.45 -12.61 11.15
N ASP A 13 -28.58 -12.81 10.47
CA ASP A 13 -29.91 -12.50 10.97
C ASP A 13 -30.58 -13.80 11.40
N THR A 14 -30.69 -14.03 12.71
CA THR A 14 -31.25 -15.28 13.25
C THR A 14 -32.77 -15.21 13.38
N GLY A 15 -33.39 -14.08 13.04
CA GLY A 15 -34.82 -13.82 13.26
C GLY A 15 -35.19 -13.45 14.70
N ILE A 16 -34.24 -13.56 15.64
CA ILE A 16 -34.41 -13.15 17.06
C ILE A 16 -33.40 -12.04 17.41
N ALA A 17 -32.18 -12.15 16.90
CA ALA A 17 -31.12 -11.15 17.06
C ALA A 17 -30.31 -11.00 15.77
N ILE A 18 -29.58 -9.89 15.68
CA ILE A 18 -28.58 -9.68 14.64
C ILE A 18 -27.23 -9.95 15.27
N GLU A 19 -26.49 -10.90 14.71
CA GLU A 19 -25.15 -11.27 15.16
C GLU A 19 -24.13 -10.83 14.11
N CYS A 20 -23.15 -10.03 14.53
CA CYS A 20 -22.08 -9.54 13.67
C CYS A 20 -20.81 -10.37 13.91
N SER A 21 -20.05 -10.63 12.85
CA SER A 21 -18.74 -11.27 12.96
C SER A 21 -17.74 -10.69 11.97
N CYS A 22 -16.46 -10.86 12.27
CA CYS A 22 -15.37 -10.24 11.52
C CYS A 22 -14.64 -11.24 10.61
N TYR A 23 -14.05 -10.72 9.53
CA TYR A 23 -13.06 -11.48 8.76
C TYR A 23 -11.79 -11.69 9.60
N PRO A 24 -10.97 -12.72 9.32
CA PRO A 24 -9.69 -12.93 10.01
C PRO A 24 -8.82 -11.67 10.00
N GLY A 25 -8.16 -11.36 11.13
CA GLY A 25 -7.35 -10.14 11.30
C GLY A 25 -8.10 -8.94 11.91
N TYR A 26 -9.40 -9.09 12.20
CA TYR A 26 -10.23 -8.05 12.81
C TYR A 26 -10.98 -8.62 14.02
N GLU A 27 -11.04 -7.86 15.10
CA GLU A 27 -11.78 -8.17 16.31
C GLU A 27 -13.13 -7.42 16.33
N LEU A 28 -14.17 -8.05 16.85
CA LEU A 28 -15.47 -7.41 16.98
C LEU A 28 -15.42 -6.37 18.11
N GLY A 29 -15.70 -5.12 17.77
CA GLY A 29 -15.71 -3.99 18.69
C GLY A 29 -16.80 -4.10 19.76
N GLN A 30 -16.69 -3.26 20.78
CA GLN A 30 -17.61 -3.28 21.94
C GLN A 30 -19.05 -2.88 21.60
N ASP A 31 -19.28 -2.28 20.42
CA ASP A 31 -20.62 -2.01 19.91
C ASP A 31 -21.29 -3.24 19.27
N GLU A 32 -20.57 -4.36 19.25
CA GLU A 32 -20.95 -5.66 18.68
C GLU A 32 -21.35 -5.59 17.20
N ARG A 33 -20.91 -4.54 16.51
CA ARG A 33 -21.29 -4.25 15.12
C ARG A 33 -20.08 -3.91 14.27
N SER A 34 -19.13 -3.19 14.85
CA SER A 34 -17.92 -2.73 14.18
C SER A 34 -16.82 -3.78 14.25
N CYS A 35 -16.09 -3.99 13.17
CA CYS A 35 -14.90 -4.84 13.16
C CYS A 35 -13.65 -3.96 13.20
N LEU A 36 -12.89 -4.05 14.29
CA LEU A 36 -11.68 -3.28 14.55
C LEU A 36 -10.48 -4.17 14.25
N GLY A 37 -9.64 -3.78 13.30
CA GLY A 37 -8.35 -4.41 13.06
C GLY A 37 -7.27 -3.35 13.17
N GLU A 38 -6.07 -3.73 13.59
CA GLU A 38 -4.88 -2.92 13.35
C GLU A 38 -4.54 -3.00 11.87
N TYR A 39 -5.31 -2.28 11.04
CA TYR A 39 -4.75 -1.77 9.81
C TYR A 39 -3.93 -0.56 10.21
N ILE A 40 -2.62 -0.59 9.93
CA ILE A 40 -1.73 0.55 10.06
C ILE A 40 -1.68 1.26 8.70
N PRO A 41 -2.58 2.22 8.41
CA PRO A 41 -2.27 3.28 7.47
C PRO A 41 -1.73 4.45 8.29
N ILE A 42 -0.43 4.67 8.11
CA ILE A 42 0.29 5.89 8.43
C ILE A 42 -0.53 7.11 7.95
N LEU A 43 -1.02 7.92 8.91
CA LEU A 43 -1.26 9.37 8.90
C LEU A 43 -2.54 9.77 9.65
N SER A 44 -2.44 10.00 10.96
CA SER A 44 -2.95 11.25 11.53
C SER A 44 -2.38 11.49 12.93
N TYR A 45 -1.54 12.51 12.97
CA TYR A 45 -1.26 13.30 14.15
C TYR A 45 -2.59 13.75 14.82
N LEU A 46 -2.59 13.79 16.16
CA LEU A 46 -3.53 14.48 17.08
C LEU A 46 -4.67 13.66 17.76
N ALA A 47 -4.35 12.94 18.84
CA ALA A 47 -4.87 13.15 20.22
C ALA A 47 -4.64 11.92 21.13
N ARG A 48 -4.05 12.14 22.31
CA ARG A 48 -3.70 11.19 23.41
C ARG A 48 -4.94 10.71 24.21
N PRO A 49 -4.90 9.65 25.10
CA PRO A 49 -3.78 9.27 25.98
C PRO A 49 -3.48 7.77 26.25
N VAL A 50 -2.18 7.46 26.24
CA VAL A 50 -1.37 6.63 27.15
C VAL A 50 -2.01 5.40 27.82
N ALA A 51 -1.69 4.21 27.31
CA ALA A 51 -1.24 3.04 28.10
C ALA A 51 -0.70 1.91 27.20
N ALA A 52 0.19 2.19 26.24
CA ALA A 52 0.91 1.14 25.54
C ALA A 52 2.24 0.91 26.26
N TYR A 53 2.39 -0.25 26.87
CA TYR A 53 3.65 -0.77 27.36
C TYR A 53 4.57 -0.93 26.14
N SER A 54 5.35 0.12 25.81
CA SER A 54 6.27 0.11 24.68
C SER A 54 7.36 -0.90 24.96
N LYS A 55 7.20 -2.12 24.47
CA LYS A 55 8.30 -3.07 24.46
C LYS A 55 9.38 -2.46 23.56
N ASP A 56 10.57 -2.34 24.13
CA ASP A 56 11.75 -1.85 23.45
C ASP A 56 12.04 -2.70 22.20
N ILE A 57 12.37 -2.04 21.09
CA ILE A 57 12.76 -2.71 19.85
C ILE A 57 14.27 -2.87 19.94
N ASP A 58 14.76 -4.11 19.95
CA ASP A 58 16.20 -4.36 19.95
C ASP A 58 16.76 -4.25 18.53
N GLU A 59 17.19 -3.05 18.15
CA GLU A 59 17.70 -2.80 16.79
C GLU A 59 19.00 -3.56 16.51
N CYS A 60 19.80 -3.84 17.55
CA CYS A 60 21.05 -4.59 17.43
C CYS A 60 20.81 -6.08 17.13
N SER A 61 19.83 -6.70 17.78
CA SER A 61 19.45 -8.10 17.53
C SER A 61 18.78 -8.29 16.17
N LEU A 62 18.14 -7.23 15.66
CA LEU A 62 17.48 -7.22 14.36
C LEU A 62 18.40 -6.83 13.20
N HIS A 63 19.64 -6.40 13.48
CA HIS A 63 20.60 -5.89 12.49
C HIS A 63 20.03 -4.75 11.63
N VAL A 64 19.21 -3.90 12.26
CA VAL A 64 18.68 -2.66 11.66
C VAL A 64 19.37 -1.42 12.22
N ASP A 65 20.48 -1.63 12.92
CA ASP A 65 21.39 -0.58 13.37
C ASP A 65 22.37 -0.16 12.27
N ASN A 66 22.79 1.11 12.32
CA ASN A 66 23.78 1.66 11.38
C ASN A 66 25.21 1.62 11.94
N CYS A 67 25.53 0.68 12.85
CA CYS A 67 26.89 0.56 13.37
C CYS A 67 27.81 -0.10 12.35
N ASP A 68 29.08 0.32 12.26
CA ASP A 68 30.06 -0.36 11.42
C ASP A 68 30.34 -1.77 11.99
N PRO A 69 29.99 -2.87 11.28
CA PRO A 69 30.13 -4.22 11.81
C PRO A 69 31.59 -4.66 12.00
N ASN A 70 32.56 -3.95 11.41
CA ASN A 70 33.99 -4.26 11.52
C ASN A 70 34.68 -3.45 12.61
N PHE A 71 34.08 -2.34 13.06
CA PHE A 71 34.74 -1.38 13.94
C PHE A 71 33.93 -1.02 15.17
N GLN A 72 32.61 -1.16 15.15
CA GLN A 72 31.70 -0.69 16.19
C GLN A 72 30.88 -1.82 16.81
N ILE A 73 30.54 -1.65 18.08
CA ILE A 73 29.71 -2.57 18.84
C ILE A 73 28.35 -1.92 19.09
N CYS A 74 27.27 -2.52 18.59
CA CYS A 74 25.90 -2.07 18.86
C CYS A 74 25.47 -2.42 20.30
N LYS A 75 24.82 -1.47 20.97
CA LYS A 75 24.19 -1.65 22.29
C LYS A 75 22.76 -1.17 22.26
N ASN A 76 21.82 -2.06 22.60
CA ASN A 76 20.41 -1.74 22.72
C ASN A 76 20.09 -1.09 24.07
N GLU A 77 19.31 0.00 24.05
CA GLU A 77 18.82 0.75 25.20
C GLU A 77 17.31 1.01 25.05
N HIS A 78 16.59 1.23 26.15
CA HIS A 78 15.14 1.42 26.08
C HIS A 78 14.74 2.63 25.21
N GLY A 79 14.18 2.36 24.04
CA GLY A 79 13.75 3.30 23.03
C GLY A 79 14.83 3.71 22.02
N ARG A 80 16.01 3.06 22.00
CA ARG A 80 17.16 3.44 21.16
C ARG A 80 18.34 2.44 21.20
N TYR A 81 19.14 2.37 20.13
CA TYR A 81 20.51 1.80 20.17
C TYR A 81 21.66 2.83 20.14
N THR A 82 22.85 2.40 20.56
CA THR A 82 24.12 3.15 20.44
C THR A 82 25.23 2.33 19.80
N CYS A 83 26.07 2.98 18.99
CA CYS A 83 27.26 2.38 18.40
C CYS A 83 28.48 2.78 19.23
N VAL A 84 29.24 1.80 19.70
CA VAL A 84 30.39 2.03 20.57
C VAL A 84 31.67 1.67 19.83
N ASN A 85 32.58 2.63 19.70
CA ASN A 85 33.89 2.44 19.11
C ASN A 85 34.81 1.61 20.02
N PRO A 86 35.93 1.06 19.50
CA PRO A 86 36.85 0.25 20.29
C PRO A 86 37.54 1.02 21.43
N ASP A 87 37.60 2.35 21.32
CA ASP A 87 38.13 3.26 22.36
C ASP A 87 37.10 3.61 23.44
N GLY A 88 35.87 3.08 23.33
CA GLY A 88 34.77 3.32 24.26
C GLY A 88 34.02 4.63 24.01
N SER A 89 34.38 5.40 22.99
CA SER A 89 33.58 6.55 22.57
C SER A 89 32.24 6.07 22.00
N VAL A 90 31.15 6.71 22.44
CA VAL A 90 29.79 6.36 22.03
C VAL A 90 29.39 7.30 20.90
N GLU A 91 29.23 6.75 19.70
CA GLU A 91 28.54 7.43 18.61
C GLU A 91 27.05 7.23 18.79
N ARG A 92 26.37 8.34 19.09
CA ARG A 92 24.93 8.44 18.94
C ARG A 92 24.61 8.21 17.45
N PRO A 93 23.62 7.37 17.05
CA PRO A 93 23.14 7.37 15.67
C PRO A 93 22.93 8.82 15.25
N HIS A 94 23.59 9.20 14.16
CA HIS A 94 23.70 10.58 13.69
C HIS A 94 22.31 11.20 13.52
N ALA A 95 21.83 11.93 14.53
CA ALA A 95 21.20 13.20 14.25
C ALA A 95 22.36 14.17 14.07
N HIS A 96 22.73 14.47 12.83
CA HIS A 96 23.78 15.43 12.51
C HIS A 96 23.57 16.73 13.30
N THR A 97 24.28 16.90 14.40
CA THR A 97 24.46 18.19 15.05
C THR A 97 25.93 18.32 15.35
N GLN A 98 26.60 19.11 14.53
CA GLN A 98 28.01 19.44 14.65
C GLN A 98 28.26 20.14 15.99
N SER A 99 29.24 19.68 16.75
CA SER A 99 29.89 20.47 17.78
C SER A 99 30.73 21.57 17.12
N GLY A 100 30.20 22.80 17.13
CA GLY A 100 30.89 24.01 16.74
C GLY A 100 30.11 25.22 17.22
N SER A 101 30.69 25.95 18.16
CA SER A 101 30.14 27.10 18.88
C SER A 101 29.47 28.16 17.98
N SER A 102 28.33 28.70 18.42
CA SER A 102 27.79 30.01 17.96
C SER A 102 28.81 31.14 18.20
N PRO A 103 28.77 32.30 17.49
CA PRO A 103 27.56 32.96 16.98
C PRO A 103 27.68 33.59 15.57
N GLY A 104 26.60 33.56 14.79
CA GLY A 104 26.55 34.35 13.55
C GLY A 104 25.46 33.90 12.59
N SER A 105 24.26 34.41 12.78
CA SER A 105 23.24 34.43 11.74
C SER A 105 23.78 35.17 10.52
N THR A 106 23.91 34.49 9.39
CA THR A 106 23.43 34.98 8.08
C THR A 106 23.28 33.80 7.13
N ASN A 107 22.07 33.66 6.60
CA ASN A 107 21.76 32.92 5.38
C ASN A 107 22.89 33.06 4.33
N ALA A 108 23.60 31.98 4.08
CA ALA A 108 24.39 31.80 2.88
C ALA A 108 24.49 30.30 2.60
N ILE A 109 23.76 29.81 1.60
CA ILE A 109 24.06 28.54 0.94
C ILE A 109 25.53 28.62 0.55
N GLN A 110 26.38 27.85 1.22
CA GLN A 110 27.81 27.89 0.97
C GLN A 110 28.06 27.27 -0.41
N SER A 111 28.24 28.17 -1.38
CA SER A 111 28.65 27.97 -2.77
C SER A 111 28.81 26.51 -3.21
N GLY A 112 27.75 25.96 -3.79
CA GLY A 112 27.78 24.74 -4.61
C GLY A 112 27.89 23.41 -3.86
N LYS A 113 27.86 23.39 -2.53
CA LYS A 113 27.78 22.14 -1.76
C LYS A 113 26.35 21.89 -1.31
N CYS A 114 25.67 21.00 -2.04
CA CYS A 114 24.41 20.45 -1.58
C CYS A 114 24.64 19.33 -0.55
N PRO A 115 23.67 19.11 0.37
CA PRO A 115 23.65 17.91 1.19
C PRO A 115 23.71 16.64 0.32
N VAL A 116 24.16 15.52 0.90
CA VAL A 116 24.09 14.20 0.24
C VAL A 116 22.63 13.90 -0.12
N GLY A 117 22.42 13.33 -1.32
CA GLY A 117 21.07 13.10 -1.89
C GLY A 117 20.50 14.27 -2.68
N TYR A 118 21.26 15.36 -2.85
CA TYR A 118 20.78 16.56 -3.57
C TYR A 118 21.79 17.06 -4.60
N GLN A 119 21.28 17.59 -5.72
CA GLN A 119 22.06 18.22 -6.78
C GLN A 119 21.81 19.72 -6.82
N TYR A 120 22.88 20.49 -6.98
CA TYR A 120 22.76 21.94 -7.05
C TYR A 120 22.14 22.40 -8.37
N ASN A 121 20.97 23.03 -8.27
CA ASN A 121 20.31 23.70 -9.38
C ASN A 121 20.77 25.15 -9.44
N SER A 122 21.68 25.45 -10.36
CA SER A 122 22.25 26.79 -10.54
C SER A 122 21.24 27.83 -11.04
N LYS A 123 20.14 27.42 -11.68
CA LYS A 123 19.09 28.35 -12.15
C LYS A 123 18.21 28.81 -11.01
N ALA A 124 17.79 27.88 -10.17
CA ALA A 124 16.94 28.15 -9.02
C ALA A 124 17.74 28.53 -7.77
N GLN A 125 19.07 28.36 -7.79
CA GLN A 125 19.97 28.60 -6.64
C GLN A 125 19.57 27.76 -5.41
N VAL A 126 19.01 26.57 -5.65
CA VAL A 126 18.57 25.60 -4.62
C VAL A 126 19.23 24.24 -4.84
N CYS A 127 19.08 23.36 -3.87
CA CYS A 127 19.46 21.95 -3.97
C CYS A 127 18.19 21.15 -4.28
N ASP A 128 18.12 20.59 -5.49
CA ASP A 128 17.05 19.69 -5.89
C ASP A 128 17.38 18.29 -5.42
N ASP A 129 16.35 17.54 -5.07
CA ASP A 129 16.46 16.12 -4.76
C ASP A 129 17.05 15.33 -5.94
N ILE A 130 17.93 14.37 -5.65
CA ILE A 130 18.40 13.41 -6.65
C ILE A 130 17.46 12.22 -6.61
N ASP A 131 16.67 12.00 -7.66
CA ASP A 131 15.85 10.79 -7.75
C ASP A 131 16.73 9.59 -8.13
N GLU A 132 17.26 8.88 -7.14
CA GLU A 132 18.14 7.74 -7.38
C GLU A 132 17.43 6.60 -8.10
N CYS A 133 16.12 6.46 -7.92
CA CYS A 133 15.31 5.43 -8.58
C CYS A 133 15.15 5.71 -10.09
N GLN A 134 14.87 6.97 -10.46
CA GLN A 134 14.77 7.37 -11.86
C GLN A 134 16.14 7.27 -12.57
N LEU A 135 17.21 7.62 -11.85
CA LEU A 135 18.57 7.59 -12.37
C LEU A 135 19.21 6.20 -12.33
N LYS A 136 18.55 5.20 -11.73
CA LYS A 136 19.05 3.82 -11.53
C LYS A 136 20.40 3.80 -10.80
N LEU A 137 20.52 4.67 -9.80
CA LEU A 137 21.67 4.78 -8.90
C LEU A 137 21.43 4.09 -7.55
N ASP A 138 20.23 3.52 -7.37
CA ASP A 138 19.88 2.75 -6.20
C ASP A 138 20.77 1.50 -6.06
N ASN A 139 20.91 1.03 -4.83
CA ASN A 139 21.62 -0.20 -4.50
C ASN A 139 20.66 -1.31 -4.05
N CYS A 140 19.41 -1.27 -4.53
CA CYS A 140 18.38 -2.20 -4.12
C CYS A 140 18.70 -3.64 -4.56
N GLU A 141 18.40 -4.60 -3.68
CA GLU A 141 18.51 -6.03 -4.01
C GLU A 141 17.58 -6.38 -5.18
N SER A 142 17.91 -7.42 -5.94
CA SER A 142 17.20 -7.75 -7.19
C SER A 142 15.71 -8.12 -7.02
N ASP A 143 15.26 -8.35 -5.79
CA ASP A 143 13.90 -8.66 -5.35
C ASP A 143 13.21 -7.46 -4.67
N SER A 144 13.80 -6.27 -4.74
CA SER A 144 13.24 -5.03 -4.19
C SER A 144 13.01 -3.97 -5.26
N SER A 145 12.02 -3.11 -5.01
CA SER A 145 11.68 -1.94 -5.81
C SER A 145 12.20 -0.67 -5.12
N CYS A 146 12.74 0.26 -5.89
CA CYS A 146 13.21 1.54 -5.39
C CYS A 146 12.05 2.53 -5.25
N GLN A 147 11.93 3.17 -4.09
CA GLN A 147 11.05 4.31 -3.85
C GLN A 147 11.89 5.55 -3.51
N ASN A 148 11.72 6.63 -4.28
CA ASN A 148 12.45 7.88 -4.07
C ASN A 148 11.85 8.68 -2.90
N ASN A 149 12.71 9.22 -2.04
CA ASN A 149 12.36 10.06 -0.91
C ASN A 149 13.16 11.37 -0.97
N ILE A 150 12.70 12.42 -0.30
CA ILE A 150 13.44 13.69 -0.30
C ILE A 150 14.80 13.53 0.42
N GLY A 151 15.88 13.55 -0.35
CA GLY A 151 17.28 13.40 0.06
C GLY A 151 17.79 11.97 0.15
N SER A 152 17.02 10.97 -0.28
CA SER A 152 17.40 9.54 -0.21
C SER A 152 16.44 8.64 -1.00
N PHE A 153 16.65 7.33 -0.95
CA PHE A 153 15.69 6.34 -1.47
C PHE A 153 15.49 5.22 -0.46
N THR A 154 14.43 4.44 -0.65
CA THR A 154 14.15 3.24 0.14
C THR A 154 13.91 2.06 -0.78
N CYS A 155 14.62 0.96 -0.53
CA CYS A 155 14.40 -0.30 -1.20
C CYS A 155 13.26 -1.05 -0.52
N ILE A 156 12.11 -1.08 -1.18
CA ILE A 156 10.95 -1.81 -0.73
C ILE A 156 11.09 -3.22 -1.31
N ARG A 157 11.49 -4.19 -0.47
CA ARG A 157 11.32 -5.60 -0.84
C ARG A 157 9.84 -5.81 -1.12
N ALA A 158 9.51 -6.19 -2.35
CA ALA A 158 8.12 -6.49 -2.67
C ALA A 158 7.71 -7.64 -1.74
N PRO A 159 6.70 -7.48 -0.86
CA PRO A 159 6.04 -8.66 -0.34
C PRO A 159 5.52 -9.38 -1.58
N MET A 160 5.86 -10.66 -1.74
CA MET A 160 5.40 -11.51 -2.85
C MET A 160 3.87 -11.66 -2.93
N GLU A 161 3.10 -10.88 -2.16
CA GLU A 161 1.67 -11.07 -1.90
C GLU A 161 0.81 -9.77 -1.97
N ASP A 162 1.39 -8.57 -2.15
CA ASP A 162 0.63 -7.30 -2.17
C ASP A 162 0.56 -6.65 -3.58
N CYS A 163 0.15 -7.40 -4.60
CA CYS A 163 -0.37 -6.72 -5.80
C CYS A 163 -1.71 -6.06 -5.46
N PRO A 164 -2.06 -4.92 -6.09
CA PRO A 164 -3.42 -4.39 -6.01
C PRO A 164 -4.43 -5.50 -6.36
N PRO A 165 -5.63 -5.51 -5.74
CA PRO A 165 -6.66 -6.48 -6.08
C PRO A 165 -6.91 -6.52 -7.59
N GLY A 166 -7.00 -7.74 -8.15
CA GLY A 166 -7.15 -7.94 -9.60
C GLY A 166 -5.84 -8.05 -10.38
N TYR A 167 -4.68 -8.02 -9.73
CA TYR A 167 -3.37 -8.16 -10.38
C TYR A 167 -2.52 -9.28 -9.77
N ILE A 168 -1.72 -9.93 -10.61
CA ILE A 168 -0.72 -10.94 -10.22
C ILE A 168 0.70 -10.44 -10.42
N PHE A 169 1.59 -10.93 -9.56
CA PHE A 169 3.01 -10.66 -9.67
C PHE A 169 3.63 -11.55 -10.74
N LYS A 170 4.28 -10.93 -11.72
CA LYS A 170 5.01 -11.66 -12.75
C LYS A 170 6.51 -11.60 -12.48
N SER A 171 7.04 -12.70 -11.95
CA SER A 171 8.45 -12.83 -11.54
C SER A 171 9.45 -12.53 -12.66
N SER A 172 9.13 -12.85 -13.92
CA SER A 172 9.98 -12.57 -15.08
C SER A 172 10.14 -11.08 -15.38
N GLU A 173 9.14 -10.28 -15.02
CA GLU A 173 9.09 -8.84 -15.30
C GLU A 173 9.31 -8.01 -14.02
N ARG A 174 9.30 -8.65 -12.83
CA ARG A 174 9.42 -8.02 -11.51
C ARG A 174 8.39 -6.91 -11.29
N VAL A 175 7.18 -7.10 -11.79
CA VAL A 175 6.10 -6.09 -11.79
C VAL A 175 4.80 -6.69 -11.23
N CYS A 176 4.10 -5.90 -10.41
CA CYS A 176 2.78 -6.18 -9.81
C CYS A 176 1.63 -5.49 -10.58
N HIS A 177 1.61 -5.62 -11.91
CA HIS A 177 0.63 -4.96 -12.79
C HIS A 177 0.14 -5.88 -13.91
N VAL A 178 0.26 -7.19 -13.74
CA VAL A 178 -0.32 -8.13 -14.70
C VAL A 178 -1.75 -8.42 -14.26
N ASP A 179 -2.70 -7.97 -15.06
CA ASP A 179 -4.12 -8.18 -14.86
C ASP A 179 -4.47 -9.67 -14.74
N ILE A 180 -5.33 -10.01 -13.78
CA ILE A 180 -5.92 -11.35 -13.67
C ILE A 180 -7.14 -11.37 -14.58
N ASN A 181 -7.12 -12.20 -15.63
CA ASN A 181 -8.30 -12.35 -16.46
C ASN A 181 -9.32 -13.28 -15.78
N GLU A 182 -10.23 -12.72 -14.96
CA GLU A 182 -11.15 -13.54 -14.18
C GLU A 182 -12.13 -14.34 -15.06
N CYS A 183 -12.39 -13.88 -16.29
CA CYS A 183 -13.24 -14.58 -17.25
C CYS A 183 -12.57 -15.82 -17.85
N GLU A 184 -11.25 -15.81 -18.04
CA GLU A 184 -10.49 -16.97 -18.54
C GLU A 184 -10.15 -17.96 -17.42
N GLU A 185 -9.83 -17.43 -16.24
CA GLU A 185 -9.51 -18.22 -15.05
C GLU A 185 -10.76 -18.79 -14.36
N GLY A 186 -11.96 -18.36 -14.77
CA GLY A 186 -13.24 -18.81 -14.20
C GLY A 186 -13.45 -18.35 -12.76
N LEU A 187 -12.85 -17.21 -12.40
CA LEU A 187 -12.94 -16.56 -11.09
C LEU A 187 -14.10 -15.55 -11.02
N ASP A 188 -14.75 -15.29 -12.15
CA ASP A 188 -15.89 -14.40 -12.24
C ASP A 188 -17.13 -14.95 -11.49
N ASN A 189 -18.06 -14.05 -11.16
CA ASN A 189 -19.33 -14.39 -10.53
C ASN A 189 -20.54 -14.16 -11.46
N CYS A 190 -20.32 -14.10 -12.78
CA CYS A 190 -21.37 -13.89 -13.74
C CYS A 190 -22.24 -15.14 -13.88
N ASP A 191 -23.55 -14.94 -13.99
CA ASP A 191 -24.46 -16.04 -14.31
C ASP A 191 -24.19 -16.53 -15.73
N GLN A 192 -23.57 -17.70 -15.85
CA GLN A 192 -23.23 -18.30 -17.15
C GLN A 192 -24.44 -18.52 -18.08
N ASN A 193 -25.67 -18.52 -17.59
CA ASN A 193 -26.87 -18.65 -18.41
C ASN A 193 -27.40 -17.30 -18.92
N THR A 194 -27.25 -16.23 -18.12
CA THR A 194 -27.90 -14.94 -18.39
C THR A 194 -26.94 -13.77 -18.60
N GLN A 195 -25.65 -13.96 -18.34
CA GLN A 195 -24.60 -12.94 -18.36
C GLN A 195 -23.32 -13.42 -19.06
N LEU A 196 -22.62 -12.48 -19.68
CA LEU A 196 -21.34 -12.60 -20.34
C LEU A 196 -20.31 -11.86 -19.49
N CYS A 197 -19.25 -12.56 -19.10
CA CYS A 197 -18.11 -11.95 -18.41
C CYS A 197 -17.29 -11.11 -19.39
N ILE A 198 -16.98 -9.89 -18.99
CA ILE A 198 -16.09 -8.97 -19.71
C ILE A 198 -14.93 -8.63 -18.76
N ASN A 199 -13.72 -9.01 -19.17
CA ASN A 199 -12.51 -8.69 -18.42
C ASN A 199 -12.14 -7.21 -18.59
N THR A 200 -11.66 -6.58 -17.53
CA THR A 200 -11.23 -5.18 -17.49
C THR A 200 -9.93 -5.06 -16.70
N GLU A 201 -9.18 -3.97 -16.87
CA GLU A 201 -7.91 -3.82 -16.14
C GLU A 201 -8.15 -3.72 -14.61
N GLY A 202 -7.69 -4.72 -13.87
CA GLY A 202 -7.83 -4.90 -12.44
C GLY A 202 -9.18 -5.45 -11.96
N SER A 203 -10.07 -5.89 -12.86
CA SER A 203 -11.38 -6.43 -12.49
C SER A 203 -12.14 -7.08 -13.65
N PHE A 204 -13.38 -7.48 -13.42
CA PHE A 204 -14.32 -7.88 -14.46
C PHE A 204 -15.70 -7.28 -14.23
N HIS A 205 -16.54 -7.24 -15.27
CA HIS A 205 -17.96 -6.96 -15.12
C HIS A 205 -18.82 -7.92 -15.93
N CYS A 206 -20.03 -8.16 -15.42
CA CYS A 206 -21.00 -9.05 -16.04
C CYS A 206 -22.00 -8.25 -16.87
N GLU A 207 -21.99 -8.44 -18.17
CA GLU A 207 -23.01 -7.89 -19.05
C GLU A 207 -24.12 -8.91 -19.29
N ILE A 208 -25.37 -8.47 -19.32
CA ILE A 208 -26.48 -9.38 -19.61
C ILE A 208 -26.32 -9.91 -21.04
N LYS A 209 -26.35 -11.24 -21.21
CA LYS A 209 -26.42 -11.92 -22.50
C LYS A 209 -27.71 -11.49 -23.19
N GLY A 210 -27.60 -10.42 -23.97
CA GLY A 210 -28.66 -9.89 -24.83
C GLY A 210 -30.08 -10.05 -24.28
N VAL A 211 -30.42 -9.37 -23.18
CA VAL A 211 -31.82 -8.95 -23.07
C VAL A 211 -31.95 -7.85 -24.12
N MET A 212 -32.55 -8.17 -25.26
CA MET A 212 -32.86 -7.21 -26.30
C MET A 212 -33.81 -6.16 -25.72
N THR A 213 -33.28 -5.11 -25.10
CA THR A 213 -34.07 -3.99 -24.58
C THR A 213 -34.62 -3.13 -25.72
N GLN A 214 -34.04 -3.28 -26.92
CA GLN A 214 -34.51 -2.69 -28.16
C GLN A 214 -34.33 -3.69 -29.31
N CYS A 215 -35.31 -3.69 -30.21
CA CYS A 215 -35.32 -4.50 -31.42
C CYS A 215 -34.81 -3.66 -32.60
N PRO A 216 -34.04 -4.23 -33.54
CA PRO A 216 -33.77 -3.57 -34.82
C PRO A 216 -35.06 -3.12 -35.50
N ALA A 217 -34.99 -2.05 -36.30
CA ALA A 217 -36.16 -1.54 -37.03
C ALA A 217 -36.81 -2.66 -37.86
N GLY A 218 -38.10 -2.91 -37.64
CA GLY A 218 -38.85 -4.01 -38.26
C GLY A 218 -39.21 -5.17 -37.32
N TYR A 219 -38.71 -5.18 -36.08
CA TYR A 219 -38.98 -6.24 -35.09
C TYR A 219 -39.58 -5.70 -33.78
N LYS A 220 -40.32 -6.53 -33.05
CA LYS A 220 -40.93 -6.23 -31.74
C LYS A 220 -40.44 -7.19 -30.66
N ILE A 221 -40.31 -6.70 -29.43
CA ILE A 221 -39.93 -7.55 -28.29
C ILE A 221 -41.10 -8.43 -27.85
N ASN A 222 -40.88 -9.75 -27.91
CA ASN A 222 -41.71 -10.74 -27.23
C ASN A 222 -41.34 -10.74 -25.74
N LYS A 223 -42.25 -10.24 -24.89
CA LYS A 223 -42.00 -10.05 -23.46
C LYS A 223 -41.87 -11.35 -22.67
N GLU A 224 -42.42 -12.45 -23.18
CA GLU A 224 -42.37 -13.78 -22.55
C GLU A 224 -41.07 -14.50 -22.89
N GLN A 225 -40.64 -14.40 -24.16
CA GLN A 225 -39.45 -15.09 -24.66
C GLN A 225 -38.19 -14.22 -24.65
N LYS A 226 -38.31 -12.91 -24.33
CA LYS A 226 -37.25 -11.90 -24.40
C LYS A 226 -36.48 -11.92 -25.73
N LYS A 227 -37.20 -12.26 -26.82
CA LYS A 227 -36.70 -12.33 -28.19
C LYS A 227 -37.41 -11.32 -29.06
N CYS A 228 -36.89 -11.11 -30.24
CA CYS A 228 -37.32 -10.08 -31.17
C CYS A 228 -38.00 -10.77 -32.36
N GLU A 229 -39.29 -10.50 -32.56
CA GLU A 229 -40.14 -11.13 -33.58
C GLU A 229 -40.45 -10.15 -34.71
N ASP A 230 -40.46 -10.64 -35.94
CA ASP A 230 -40.70 -9.82 -37.14
C ASP A 230 -42.15 -9.30 -37.13
N LEU A 231 -42.34 -8.03 -37.47
CA LEU A 231 -43.66 -7.41 -37.56
C LEU A 231 -44.46 -7.82 -38.81
N GLN A 232 -43.90 -8.63 -39.71
CA GLN A 232 -44.55 -9.04 -40.97
C GLN A 232 -45.37 -10.34 -40.89
N ASP A 233 -45.43 -11.03 -39.74
CA ASP A 233 -46.22 -12.27 -39.55
C ASP A 233 -47.53 -12.08 -38.75
N SER A 234 -48.17 -10.92 -38.88
CA SER A 234 -49.50 -10.65 -38.29
C SER A 234 -50.45 -9.93 -39.24
#